data_AF-A0A450VC44-F1
#
_entry.id   AF-A0A450VC44-F1
#
_cell.length_a   1.000
_cell.length_b   1.000
_cell.length_c   1.000
_cell.angle_alpha   90.00
_cell.angle_beta   90.00
_cell.angle_gamma   90.00
#
_symmetry.space_group_name_H-M   'P 1'
#
loop_
_entity.id
_entity.type
_entity.pdbx_description
1 polymer ?
#
loop_
_entity_poly.entity_id
_entity_poly.type
_entity_poly.pdbx_seq_one_letter_code
_entity_poly.pdbx_strand_id
1 'polypeptide(L)'
;MIKRTRDQGEKIDLSEMFHHAERFRGQGMLADAHLMYFFVAKRGHAESALVLGTMYDPKHALEVPSIIEEPSWTQAHKWYLRAAERGNKAAKKRLEYLRKQVDRAAIDGDPEAARLVLQWQ
;
A
#
# COMPACT_ATOMS: atom_id res chain seq x y z
N MET A 1 1.38 -17.87 44.39
CA MET A 1 2.21 -16.96 43.58
C MET A 1 2.51 -17.63 42.25
N ILE A 2 1.81 -17.28 41.17
CA ILE A 2 2.22 -17.71 39.81
C ILE A 2 2.49 -16.42 39.05
N LYS A 3 3.77 -16.16 38.82
CA LYS A 3 4.28 -14.94 38.22
C LYS A 3 3.78 -14.82 36.77
N ARG A 4 3.38 -13.60 36.44
CA ARG A 4 3.06 -13.08 35.11
C ARG A 4 4.19 -13.41 34.12
N THR A 5 3.92 -14.25 33.13
CA THR A 5 4.75 -14.35 31.91
C THR A 5 3.93 -14.69 30.67
N ARG A 6 2.75 -14.08 30.54
CA ARG A 6 1.92 -14.15 29.32
C ARG A 6 1.83 -12.82 28.58
N ASP A 7 2.80 -11.93 28.82
CA ASP A 7 2.77 -10.56 28.30
C ASP A 7 4.14 -10.03 27.88
N GLN A 8 5.07 -10.92 27.53
CA GLN A 8 6.17 -10.56 26.65
C GLN A 8 5.76 -10.91 25.22
N GLY A 9 4.66 -10.32 24.76
CA GLY A 9 4.40 -10.24 23.33
C GLY A 9 5.52 -9.39 22.75
N GLU A 10 6.48 -10.03 22.09
CA GLU A 10 7.54 -9.39 21.32
C GLU A 10 6.92 -8.23 20.55
N LYS A 11 7.27 -7.00 20.92
CA LYS A 11 6.68 -5.82 20.33
C LYS A 11 7.18 -5.78 18.89
N ILE A 12 6.38 -6.29 17.96
CA ILE A 12 6.75 -6.43 16.56
C ILE A 12 7.19 -5.06 16.05
N ASP A 13 8.48 -4.89 15.74
CA ASP A 13 8.99 -3.68 15.11
C ASP A 13 8.61 -3.70 13.64
N LEU A 14 7.53 -3.01 13.33
CA LEU A 14 7.02 -2.89 11.97
C LEU A 14 8.04 -2.24 11.02
N SER A 15 8.92 -1.38 11.53
CA SER A 15 9.96 -0.71 10.75
C SER A 15 11.06 -1.68 10.36
N GLU A 16 11.45 -2.56 11.27
CA GLU A 16 12.41 -3.64 10.98
C GLU A 16 11.84 -4.61 9.94
N MET A 17 10.58 -5.01 10.09
CA MET A 17 9.92 -5.87 9.10
C MET A 17 9.79 -5.18 7.73
N PHE A 18 9.56 -3.86 7.70
CA PHE A 18 9.60 -3.10 6.45
C PHE A 18 10.99 -3.16 5.80
N HIS A 19 12.07 -2.97 6.55
CA HIS A 19 13.42 -3.11 6.01
C HIS A 19 13.72 -4.53 5.51
N HIS A 20 13.16 -5.57 6.13
CA HIS A 20 13.23 -6.93 5.60
C HIS A 20 12.48 -7.08 4.27
N ALA A 21 11.29 -6.47 4.12
CA ALA A 21 10.59 -6.43 2.84
C ALA A 21 11.42 -5.74 1.75
N GLU A 22 12.06 -4.60 2.07
CA GLU A 22 12.96 -3.90 1.14
C GLU A 22 14.15 -4.77 0.72
N ARG A 23 14.70 -5.58 1.64
CA ARG A 23 15.78 -6.52 1.33
C ARG A 23 15.31 -7.63 0.38
N PHE A 24 14.16 -8.25 0.64
CA PHE A 24 13.57 -9.24 -0.28
C PHE A 24 13.35 -8.63 -1.66
N ARG A 25 12.84 -7.40 -1.73
CA ARG A 25 12.65 -6.69 -2.99
C ARG A 25 13.99 -6.49 -3.72
N GLY A 26 15.03 -6.04 -3.01
CA GLY A 26 16.37 -5.85 -3.58
C GLY A 26 17.02 -7.15 -4.06
N GLN A 27 16.61 -8.30 -3.52
CA GLN A 27 17.05 -9.64 -3.94
C GLN A 27 16.19 -10.24 -5.08
N GLY A 28 15.17 -9.52 -5.56
CA GLY A 28 14.23 -10.03 -6.55
C GLY A 28 13.22 -11.03 -6.01
N MET A 29 13.16 -11.23 -4.69
CA MET A 29 12.16 -12.06 -4.00
C MET A 29 10.85 -11.29 -3.86
N LEU A 30 10.23 -10.96 -5.00
CA LEU A 30 9.11 -10.02 -5.07
C LEU A 30 7.84 -10.54 -4.36
N ALA A 31 7.62 -11.86 -4.36
CA ALA A 31 6.49 -12.46 -3.65
C ALA A 31 6.64 -12.32 -2.13
N ASP A 32 7.83 -12.60 -1.59
CA ASP A 32 8.11 -12.47 -0.16
C ASP A 32 8.06 -11.00 0.29
N ALA A 33 8.61 -10.10 -0.53
CA ALA A 33 8.50 -8.66 -0.32
C ALA A 33 7.03 -8.22 -0.26
N HIS A 34 6.21 -8.64 -1.24
CA HIS A 34 4.78 -8.30 -1.28
C HIS A 34 4.03 -8.80 -0.04
N LEU A 35 4.22 -10.07 0.34
CA LEU A 35 3.61 -10.64 1.53
C LEU A 35 3.99 -9.87 2.80
N MET A 36 5.27 -9.48 2.91
CA MET A 36 5.75 -8.72 4.06
C MET A 36 5.21 -7.30 4.07
N TYR A 37 5.22 -6.57 2.94
CA TYR A 37 4.58 -5.26 2.85
C TYR A 37 3.10 -5.34 3.24
N PHE A 38 2.37 -6.34 2.74
CA PHE A 38 0.96 -6.54 3.09
C PHE A 38 0.77 -6.76 4.59
N PHE A 39 1.54 -7.66 5.20
CA PHE A 39 1.48 -7.96 6.62
C PHE A 39 1.74 -6.73 7.50
N VAL A 40 2.75 -5.93 7.12
CA VAL A 40 3.22 -4.76 7.87
C VAL A 40 2.27 -3.56 7.68
N ALA A 41 1.81 -3.32 6.44
CA ALA A 41 0.81 -2.30 6.12
C ALA A 41 -0.53 -2.55 6.83
N LYS A 42 -0.97 -3.82 6.92
CA LYS A 42 -2.18 -4.22 7.66
C LYS A 42 -2.13 -3.86 9.14
N ARG A 43 -0.94 -3.74 9.72
CA ARG A 43 -0.71 -3.33 11.13
C ARG A 43 -0.51 -1.82 11.30
N GLY A 44 -0.64 -1.05 10.22
CA GLY A 44 -0.63 0.42 10.26
C GLY A 44 0.71 1.07 9.92
N HIS A 45 1.68 0.32 9.39
CA HIS A 45 2.91 0.93 8.89
C HIS A 45 2.63 1.71 7.60
N ALA A 46 2.89 3.01 7.63
CA ALA A 46 2.45 3.91 6.57
C ALA A 46 3.27 3.73 5.27
N GLU A 47 4.59 3.50 5.38
CA GLU A 47 5.47 3.32 4.22
C GLU A 47 5.18 2.01 3.49
N SER A 48 4.91 0.92 4.21
CA SER A 48 4.49 -0.34 3.58
C SER A 48 3.16 -0.19 2.83
N ALA A 49 2.20 0.56 3.41
CA ALA A 49 0.95 0.87 2.74
C ALA A 49 1.18 1.80 1.52
N LEU A 50 2.11 2.74 1.59
CA LEU A 50 2.51 3.57 0.45
C LEU A 50 3.08 2.70 -0.69
N VAL A 51 4.00 1.78 -0.37
CA VAL A 51 4.60 0.87 -1.37
C VAL A 51 3.53 0.01 -2.04
N LEU A 52 2.61 -0.59 -1.27
CA LEU A 52 1.48 -1.33 -1.85
C LEU A 52 0.60 -0.45 -2.73
N GLY A 53 0.32 0.78 -2.30
CA GLY A 53 -0.42 1.75 -3.11
C GLY A 53 0.26 2.00 -4.45
N THR A 54 1.59 2.17 -4.45
CA THR A 54 2.38 2.36 -5.67
C THR A 54 2.40 1.12 -6.57
N MET A 55 2.50 -0.09 -6.01
CA MET A 55 2.43 -1.33 -6.78
C MET A 55 1.08 -1.49 -7.52
N TYR A 56 -0.01 -1.04 -6.91
CA TYR A 56 -1.35 -1.10 -7.51
C TYR A 56 -1.72 0.12 -8.34
N ASP A 57 -0.95 1.20 -8.32
CA ASP A 57 -1.29 2.46 -8.99
C ASP A 57 -1.00 2.38 -10.48
N PRO A 58 -2.01 2.42 -11.38
CA PRO A 58 -1.80 2.32 -12.81
C PRO A 58 -0.84 3.37 -13.40
N LYS A 59 -0.62 4.50 -12.71
CA LYS A 59 0.34 5.54 -13.15
C LYS A 59 1.74 5.38 -12.56
N HIS A 60 1.91 4.55 -11.54
CA HIS A 60 3.18 4.43 -10.82
C HIS A 60 3.62 2.97 -10.59
N ALA A 61 2.89 1.97 -11.09
CA ALA A 61 3.21 0.55 -10.93
C ALA A 61 4.58 0.17 -11.49
N LEU A 62 5.10 0.93 -12.47
CA LEU A 62 6.43 0.74 -13.03
C LEU A 62 7.56 1.35 -12.18
N GLU A 63 7.25 2.17 -11.17
CA GLU A 63 8.26 2.74 -10.26
C GLU A 63 8.83 1.68 -9.30
N VAL A 64 8.09 0.59 -9.06
CA VAL A 64 8.46 -0.42 -8.06
C VAL A 64 8.30 -1.83 -8.67
N PRO A 65 9.37 -2.63 -8.76
CA PRO A 65 9.25 -4.03 -9.14
C PRO A 65 8.26 -4.76 -8.23
N SER A 66 7.26 -5.40 -8.82
CA SER A 66 6.20 -6.07 -8.07
C SER A 66 5.66 -7.28 -8.85
N ILE A 67 4.90 -8.11 -8.15
CA ILE A 67 4.18 -9.25 -8.73
C ILE A 67 2.81 -8.86 -9.31
N ILE A 68 2.46 -7.57 -9.30
CA ILE A 68 1.16 -7.09 -9.77
C ILE A 68 1.23 -6.88 -11.28
N GLU A 69 0.56 -7.75 -12.02
CA GLU A 69 0.45 -7.66 -13.49
C GLU A 69 -0.61 -6.65 -13.91
N GLU A 70 -1.71 -6.57 -13.15
CA GLU A 70 -2.85 -5.69 -13.41
C GLU A 70 -3.04 -4.70 -12.25
N PRO A 71 -2.50 -3.47 -12.37
CA PRO A 71 -2.77 -2.40 -11.42
C PRO A 71 -4.26 -2.05 -11.34
N SER A 72 -4.71 -1.57 -10.18
CA SER A 72 -6.13 -1.27 -9.89
C SER A 72 -6.24 0.07 -9.18
N TRP A 73 -7.05 0.97 -9.73
CA TRP A 73 -7.37 2.27 -9.14
C TRP A 73 -7.89 2.12 -7.71
N THR A 74 -8.75 1.13 -7.51
CA THR A 74 -9.40 0.86 -6.22
C THR A 74 -8.39 0.41 -5.16
N GLN A 75 -7.49 -0.51 -5.50
CA GLN A 75 -6.47 -0.99 -4.57
C GLN A 75 -5.45 0.11 -4.24
N ALA A 76 -5.03 0.89 -5.26
CA ALA A 76 -4.14 2.04 -5.06
C ALA A 76 -4.76 3.05 -4.09
N HIS A 77 -6.03 3.44 -4.32
CA HIS A 77 -6.75 4.36 -3.45
C HIS A 77 -6.79 3.86 -2.01
N LYS A 78 -7.17 2.59 -1.80
CA LYS A 78 -7.26 1.97 -0.48
C LYS A 78 -5.94 2.00 0.28
N TRP A 79 -4.84 1.68 -0.38
CA TRP A 79 -3.54 1.61 0.28
C TRP A 79 -2.92 2.98 0.53
N TYR A 80 -3.02 3.90 -0.42
CA TYR A 80 -2.60 5.27 -0.16
C TYR A 80 -3.46 5.94 0.91
N LEU A 81 -4.77 5.68 0.98
CA LEU A 81 -5.65 6.19 2.03
C LEU A 81 -5.16 5.74 3.41
N ARG A 82 -4.89 4.45 3.58
CA ARG A 82 -4.33 3.91 4.83
C ARG A 82 -3.00 4.55 5.22
N ALA A 83 -2.11 4.76 4.25
CA ALA A 83 -0.83 5.43 4.51
C ALA A 83 -1.03 6.90 4.92
N ALA A 84 -1.94 7.62 4.25
CA ALA A 84 -2.25 9.01 4.54
C ALA A 84 -2.93 9.20 5.91
N GLU A 85 -3.84 8.29 6.30
CA GLU A 85 -4.47 8.25 7.63
C GLU A 85 -3.45 8.08 8.77
N ARG A 86 -2.30 7.46 8.47
CA ARG A 86 -1.16 7.32 9.39
C ARG A 86 -0.16 8.47 9.30
N GLY A 87 -0.50 9.55 8.59
CA GLY A 87 0.28 10.78 8.50
C GLY A 87 1.34 10.80 7.39
N ASN A 88 1.37 9.80 6.50
CA ASN A 88 2.35 9.78 5.41
C ASN A 88 2.03 10.85 4.35
N LYS A 89 2.87 11.89 4.31
CA LYS A 89 2.70 13.06 3.41
C LYS A 89 2.83 12.68 1.94
N ALA A 90 3.68 11.71 1.59
CA ALA A 90 3.81 11.24 0.22
C ALA A 90 2.53 10.53 -0.24
N ALA A 91 1.94 9.70 0.61
CA ALA A 91 0.67 9.04 0.32
C ALA A 91 -0.48 10.04 0.12
N LYS A 92 -0.55 11.11 0.92
CA LYS A 92 -1.52 12.19 0.70
C LYS A 92 -1.38 12.81 -0.70
N LYS A 93 -0.15 13.12 -1.13
CA LYS A 93 0.11 13.62 -2.49
C LYS A 93 -0.27 12.60 -3.56
N ARG A 94 0.03 11.32 -3.35
CA ARG A 94 -0.36 10.25 -4.28
C ARG A 94 -1.88 10.09 -4.37
N LEU A 95 -2.63 10.23 -3.28
CA LEU A 95 -4.11 10.25 -3.32
C LEU A 95 -4.67 11.42 -4.12
N GLU A 96 -4.16 12.63 -3.89
CA GLU A 96 -4.60 13.82 -4.62
C GLU A 96 -4.33 13.68 -6.12
N TYR A 97 -3.18 13.10 -6.47
CA TYR A 97 -2.86 12.78 -7.86
C TYR A 97 -3.77 11.67 -8.40
N LEU A 98 -3.92 10.56 -7.68
CA LEU A 98 -4.75 9.40 -8.06
C LEU A 98 -6.17 9.85 -8.38
N ARG A 99 -6.78 10.71 -7.54
CA ARG A 99 -8.12 11.24 -7.76
C ARG A 99 -8.28 11.91 -9.13
N LYS A 100 -7.35 12.78 -9.50
CA LYS A 100 -7.35 13.45 -10.81
C LYS A 100 -7.22 12.47 -11.97
N GLN A 101 -6.42 11.41 -11.79
CA GLN A 101 -6.22 10.40 -12.83
C GLN A 101 -7.43 9.48 -12.97
N VAL A 102 -8.07 9.13 -11.86
CA VAL A 102 -9.32 8.36 -11.84
C VAL A 102 -10.45 9.15 -12.49
N ASP A 103 -10.60 10.44 -12.19
CA ASP A 103 -11.59 11.30 -12.85
C ASP A 103 -11.37 11.33 -14.38
N ARG A 104 -10.11 11.49 -14.81
CA ARG A 104 -9.76 11.47 -16.24
C ARG A 104 -10.02 10.11 -16.88
N ALA A 105 -9.59 9.02 -16.25
CA ALA A 105 -9.79 7.67 -16.76
C ALA A 105 -11.28 7.32 -16.86
N ALA A 106 -12.10 7.77 -15.90
CA ALA A 106 -13.55 7.61 -15.95
C ALA A 106 -14.18 8.34 -17.14
N ILE A 107 -13.74 9.57 -17.43
CA ILE A 107 -14.16 10.33 -18.63
C ILE A 107 -13.74 9.61 -19.91
N ASP A 108 -12.53 9.03 -19.92
CA ASP A 108 -11.98 8.27 -21.04
C ASP A 108 -12.62 6.86 -21.20
N GLY A 109 -13.56 6.49 -20.32
CA GLY A 109 -14.36 5.26 -20.41
C GLY A 109 -13.82 4.06 -19.62
N ASP A 110 -12.85 4.24 -18.72
CA ASP A 110 -12.38 3.18 -17.82
C ASP A 110 -13.49 2.80 -16.82
N PRO A 111 -13.98 1.54 -16.84
CA PRO A 111 -15.10 1.11 -16.02
C PRO A 111 -14.72 0.94 -14.53
N GLU A 112 -13.47 0.65 -14.20
CA GLU A 112 -13.02 0.64 -12.81
C GLU A 112 -12.98 2.06 -12.26
N ALA A 113 -12.37 2.98 -12.99
CA ALA A 113 -12.29 4.38 -12.60
C ALA A 113 -13.68 5.01 -12.43
N ALA A 114 -14.60 4.78 -13.38
CA ALA A 114 -15.98 5.26 -13.29
C ALA A 114 -16.70 4.75 -12.03
N ARG A 115 -16.54 3.46 -11.70
CA ARG A 115 -17.10 2.89 -10.47
C ARG A 115 -16.50 3.50 -9.22
N LEU A 116 -15.20 3.78 -9.22
CA LEU A 116 -14.52 4.39 -8.08
C LEU A 116 -14.95 5.85 -7.87
N VAL A 117 -15.12 6.63 -8.94
CA VAL A 117 -15.67 8.00 -8.87
C VAL A 117 -17.05 8.00 -8.21
N LEU A 118 -17.93 7.06 -8.59
CA LEU A 118 -19.27 6.94 -8.00
C LEU A 118 -19.25 6.61 -6.50
N GLN A 119 -18.22 5.91 -6.01
CA GLN A 119 -18.07 5.60 -4.57
C GLN A 119 -17.58 6.79 -3.74
N TRP A 120 -17.08 7.85 -4.37
CA TRP A 120 -16.61 9.06 -3.70
C TRP A 120 -17.68 10.15 -3.53
N GLN A 121 -18.85 9.95 -4.14
CA GLN A 121 -20.01 10.84 -4.03
C GLN A 121 -20.80 10.56 -2.75
#